data_AF-A0A6B0Y0I5-F1
#
_entry.id   AF-A0A6B0Y0I5-F1
#
_cell.length_a   1.000
_cell.length_b   1.000
_cell.length_c   1.000
_cell.angle_alpha   90.00
_cell.angle_beta   90.00
_cell.angle_gamma   90.00
#
_symmetry.space_group_name_H-M   'P 1'
#
loop_
_entity.id
_entity.type
_entity.pdbx_description
1 polymer ?
#
loop_
_entity_poly.entity_id
_entity_poly.type
_entity_poly.pdbx_seq_one_letter_code
_entity_poly.pdbx_strand_id
1 'polypeptide(L)'
;MAKDDCIVPLAGYSDRLSVRPGEAIGFKVSSTGTEPFAARLTRSICADPNPAGTGIVEEPVAEAFEEQSFPSRCQPFHPGSHAITEERVPLRPGDGFLMAATIYPTLARETPQTILNVGDVSLFVSGEGAAAISVGGDVVSAPPCIRLRRWHALEAGFDAASGRLFIRQRELGTT
;
A
#
# COMPACT_ATOMS: atom_id res chain seq x y z
N MET A 1 18.00 -13.49 20.44
CA MET A 1 18.15 -12.03 20.32
C MET A 1 17.27 -11.58 19.20
N ALA A 2 16.25 -10.77 19.49
CA ALA A 2 15.47 -10.12 18.44
C ALA A 2 16.46 -9.32 17.57
N LYS A 3 16.34 -9.47 16.26
CA LYS A 3 17.03 -8.58 15.33
C LYS A 3 16.43 -7.21 15.61
N ASP A 4 17.20 -6.31 16.22
CA ASP A 4 16.83 -4.91 16.24
C ASP A 4 16.59 -4.54 14.78
N ASP A 5 15.32 -4.27 14.44
CA ASP A 5 14.95 -3.79 13.13
C ASP A 5 15.73 -2.48 12.96
N CYS A 6 16.82 -2.55 12.17
CA CYS A 6 17.61 -1.39 11.83
C CYS A 6 16.74 -0.53 10.92
N ILE A 7 15.94 0.34 11.54
CA ILE A 7 15.17 1.35 10.83
C ILE A 7 16.19 2.27 10.18
N VAL A 8 16.25 2.25 8.85
CA VAL A 8 17.05 3.18 8.08
C VAL A 8 16.50 4.58 8.35
N PRO A 9 17.26 5.48 9.01
CA PRO A 9 16.71 6.74 9.52
C PRO A 9 16.47 7.78 8.40
N LEU A 10 17.08 7.57 7.24
CA LEU A 10 16.99 8.44 6.08
C LEU A 10 16.92 7.58 4.81
N ALA A 11 15.83 7.69 4.07
CA ALA A 11 15.63 6.99 2.81
C ALA A 11 15.17 7.96 1.74
N GLY A 12 15.56 7.72 0.49
CA GLY A 12 15.07 8.52 -0.62
C GLY A 12 15.18 7.85 -1.97
N TYR A 13 14.47 8.42 -2.94
CA TYR A 13 14.46 7.98 -4.32
C TYR A 13 14.29 9.17 -5.27
N SER A 14 14.66 8.99 -6.53
CA SER A 14 14.35 9.94 -7.61
C SER A 14 13.08 9.54 -8.36
N ASP A 15 12.36 10.49 -8.94
CA ASP A 15 11.20 10.18 -9.80
C ASP A 15 11.59 9.58 -11.15
N ARG A 16 12.84 9.74 -11.56
CA ARG A 16 13.38 9.27 -12.83
C ARG A 16 14.80 8.75 -12.64
N LEU A 17 15.23 7.87 -13.55
CA LEU A 17 16.57 7.28 -13.51
C LEU A 17 17.64 8.16 -14.16
N SER A 18 17.25 9.05 -15.08
CA SER A 18 18.17 9.96 -15.78
C SER A 18 17.42 11.17 -16.32
N VAL A 19 18.19 12.23 -16.63
CA VAL A 19 17.71 13.49 -17.21
C VAL A 19 18.71 14.01 -18.24
N ARG A 20 18.21 14.80 -19.20
CA ARG A 20 19.03 15.55 -20.16
C ARG A 20 19.39 16.94 -19.61
N PRO A 21 20.38 17.63 -20.20
CA PRO A 21 20.65 19.03 -19.88
C PRO A 21 19.38 19.88 -19.99
N GLY A 22 19.09 20.68 -18.95
CA GLY A 22 17.91 21.53 -18.87
C GLY A 22 16.65 20.85 -18.32
N GLU A 23 16.64 19.53 -18.12
CA GLU A 23 15.54 18.83 -17.48
C GLU A 23 15.70 18.78 -15.95
N ALA A 24 14.58 18.67 -15.24
CA ALA A 24 14.56 18.52 -13.79
C ALA A 24 14.41 17.05 -13.38
N ILE A 25 15.16 16.65 -12.35
CA ILE A 25 14.99 15.40 -11.60
C ILE A 25 14.59 15.75 -10.17
N GLY A 26 13.57 15.10 -9.63
CA GLY A 26 13.14 15.35 -8.26
C GLY A 26 13.56 14.23 -7.32
N PHE A 27 14.07 14.58 -6.14
CA PHE A 27 14.41 13.64 -5.08
C PHE A 27 13.39 13.70 -3.93
N LYS A 28 12.96 12.53 -3.46
CA LYS A 28 11.91 12.37 -2.45
C LYS A 28 12.59 11.71 -1.26
N VAL A 29 12.66 12.43 -0.15
CA VAL A 29 13.39 11.99 1.05
C VAL A 29 12.44 11.87 2.23
N SER A 30 12.49 10.74 2.91
CA SER A 30 11.82 10.46 4.18
C SER A 30 12.89 10.35 5.26
N SER A 31 12.77 11.14 6.31
CA SER A 31 13.69 11.17 7.45
C SER A 31 12.92 10.97 8.75
N THR A 32 13.39 10.06 9.61
CA THR A 32 12.90 9.92 10.99
C THR A 32 13.70 10.78 11.98
N GLY A 33 14.70 11.53 11.49
CA GLY A 33 15.52 12.42 12.32
C GLY A 33 14.76 13.66 12.81
N THR A 34 15.24 14.26 13.89
CA THR A 34 14.71 15.52 14.44
C THR A 34 15.43 16.75 13.89
N GLU A 35 16.67 16.58 13.45
CA GLU A 35 17.51 17.65 12.87
C GLU A 35 17.42 17.66 11.34
N PRO A 36 17.72 18.79 10.67
CA PRO A 36 17.85 18.85 9.21
C PRO A 36 18.90 17.87 8.67
N PHE A 37 18.71 17.39 7.45
CA PHE A 37 19.69 16.58 6.72
C PHE A 37 20.35 17.39 5.62
N ALA A 38 21.61 17.08 5.30
CA ALA A 38 22.33 17.68 4.19
C ALA A 38 22.22 16.81 2.93
N ALA A 39 22.18 17.44 1.77
CA ALA A 39 22.31 16.78 0.47
C ALA A 39 23.30 17.53 -0.42
N ARG A 40 24.12 16.78 -1.16
CA ARG A 40 25.12 17.28 -2.12
C ARG A 40 25.14 16.36 -3.35
N LEU A 41 25.63 16.84 -4.49
CA LEU A 41 25.76 16.04 -5.70
C LEU A 41 27.21 15.58 -5.93
N THR A 42 27.36 14.32 -6.31
CA THR A 42 28.65 13.72 -6.68
C THR A 42 28.58 12.99 -8.02
N ARG A 43 29.71 12.95 -8.72
CA ARG A 43 29.98 11.99 -9.78
C ARG A 43 30.63 10.75 -9.15
N SER A 44 29.92 9.63 -9.13
CA SER A 44 30.48 8.34 -8.72
C SER A 44 31.42 7.80 -9.80
N ILE A 45 32.67 7.49 -9.43
CA ILE A 45 33.71 6.96 -10.33
C ILE A 45 34.00 5.50 -9.99
N CYS A 46 34.09 5.18 -8.71
CA CYS A 46 34.19 3.82 -8.20
C CYS A 46 33.33 3.66 -6.95
N ALA A 47 32.54 2.60 -6.88
CA ALA A 47 31.66 2.30 -5.75
C ALA A 47 32.03 1.01 -5.01
N ASP A 48 33.14 0.35 -5.38
CA ASP A 48 33.64 -0.84 -4.70
C ASP A 48 34.42 -0.44 -3.42
N PRO A 49 33.94 -0.77 -2.22
CA PRO A 49 34.61 -0.42 -0.97
C PRO A 49 35.84 -1.29 -0.64
N ASN A 50 36.22 -2.23 -1.50
CA ASN A 50 37.36 -3.10 -1.26
C ASN A 50 38.66 -2.30 -1.05
N PRO A 51 39.29 -2.37 0.14
CA PRO A 51 40.50 -1.62 0.45
C PRO A 51 41.74 -2.10 -0.34
N ALA A 52 41.70 -3.32 -0.92
CA ALA A 52 42.74 -3.82 -1.81
C ALA A 52 42.57 -3.36 -3.26
N GLY A 53 41.45 -2.71 -3.58
CA GLY A 53 41.17 -2.08 -4.88
C GLY A 53 41.31 -0.56 -4.83
N THR A 54 40.61 0.13 -5.73
CA THR A 54 40.58 1.61 -5.77
C THR A 54 39.81 2.24 -4.61
N GLY A 55 38.91 1.49 -3.97
CA GLY A 55 37.99 2.01 -2.97
C GLY A 55 36.85 2.86 -3.57
N ILE A 56 36.03 3.45 -2.69
CA ILE A 56 34.97 4.39 -3.12
C ILE A 56 35.61 5.71 -3.57
N VAL A 57 35.30 6.13 -4.79
CA VAL A 57 35.78 7.39 -5.40
C VAL A 57 34.59 8.18 -5.92
N GLU A 58 34.44 9.38 -5.39
CA GLU A 58 33.40 10.34 -5.77
C GLU A 58 34.03 11.73 -5.96
N GLU A 59 33.57 12.46 -6.99
CA GLU A 59 33.92 13.86 -7.19
C GLU A 59 32.71 14.75 -6.94
N PRO A 60 32.81 15.80 -6.10
CA PRO A 60 31.74 16.77 -5.93
C PRO A 60 31.40 17.47 -7.25
N VAL A 61 30.11 17.77 -7.47
CA VAL A 61 29.61 18.55 -8.61
C VAL A 61 28.87 19.79 -8.09
N ALA A 62 29.58 20.57 -7.27
CA ALA A 62 29.01 21.72 -6.55
C ALA A 62 28.48 22.79 -7.53
N GLU A 63 29.09 22.92 -8.71
CA GLU A 63 28.65 23.83 -9.77
C GLU A 63 27.25 23.53 -10.30
N ALA A 64 26.79 22.27 -10.18
CA ALA A 64 25.44 21.87 -10.58
C ALA A 64 24.48 21.82 -9.40
N PHE A 65 24.96 21.43 -8.22
CA PHE A 65 24.18 21.38 -6.99
C PHE A 65 25.09 21.45 -5.76
N GLU A 66 25.12 22.63 -5.13
CA GLU A 66 25.84 22.87 -3.89
C GLU A 66 25.20 22.11 -2.72
N GLU A 67 26.00 21.82 -1.69
CA GLU A 67 25.50 21.19 -0.47
C GLU A 67 24.46 22.08 0.21
N GLN A 68 23.30 21.52 0.50
CA GLN A 68 22.17 22.23 1.08
C GLN A 68 21.55 21.43 2.22
N SER A 69 20.98 22.16 3.17
CA SER A 69 20.27 21.59 4.32
C SER A 69 18.76 21.59 4.08
N PHE A 70 18.10 20.48 4.40
CA PHE A 70 16.67 20.26 4.23
C PHE A 70 16.05 19.78 5.54
N PRO A 71 14.83 20.23 5.88
CA PRO A 71 14.17 19.80 7.10
C PRO A 71 13.85 18.30 7.05
N SER A 72 14.07 17.60 8.16
CA SER A 72 13.66 16.20 8.29
C SER A 72 12.13 16.08 8.36
N ARG A 73 11.57 15.18 7.57
CA ARG A 73 10.15 14.84 7.58
C ARG A 73 9.95 13.36 7.29
N CYS A 74 9.21 12.67 8.16
CA CYS A 74 8.79 11.31 7.90
C CYS A 74 7.62 11.32 6.89
N GLN A 75 7.78 10.57 5.81
CA GLN A 75 6.73 10.34 4.81
C GLN A 75 6.25 8.89 4.95
N PRO A 76 5.01 8.64 5.40
CA PRO A 76 4.52 7.29 5.59
C PRO A 76 4.36 6.59 4.23
N PHE A 77 4.63 5.28 4.22
CA PHE A 77 4.48 4.43 3.06
C PHE A 77 3.44 3.35 3.35
N HIS A 78 2.43 3.26 2.49
CA HIS A 78 1.33 2.31 2.59
C HIS A 78 1.42 1.31 1.43
N PRO A 79 2.21 0.22 1.57
CA PRO A 79 2.37 -0.75 0.50
C PRO A 79 1.07 -1.53 0.28
N GLY A 80 0.77 -1.80 -0.99
CA GLY A 80 -0.40 -2.60 -1.37
C GLY A 80 -1.07 -2.01 -2.61
N SER A 81 -1.03 -2.76 -3.72
CA SER A 81 -1.74 -2.39 -4.93
C SER A 81 -3.25 -2.45 -4.67
N HIS A 82 -3.94 -1.35 -4.96
CA HIS A 82 -5.39 -1.23 -4.84
C HIS A 82 -5.90 -0.26 -5.90
N ALA A 83 -7.21 -0.29 -6.15
CA ALA A 83 -7.88 0.67 -7.01
C ALA A 83 -8.63 1.69 -6.14
N ILE A 84 -8.68 2.94 -6.60
CA ILE A 84 -9.50 4.01 -6.04
C ILE A 84 -10.40 4.56 -7.14
N THR A 85 -11.61 4.97 -6.78
CA THR A 85 -12.49 5.67 -7.73
C THR A 85 -12.05 7.13 -7.85
N GLU A 86 -12.13 7.70 -9.06
CA GLU A 86 -11.82 9.12 -9.27
C GLU A 86 -12.89 10.03 -8.64
N GLU A 87 -14.14 9.63 -8.76
CA GLU A 87 -15.28 10.30 -8.14
C GLU A 87 -15.73 9.59 -6.87
N ARG A 88 -16.43 10.33 -6.01
CA ARG A 88 -17.03 9.78 -4.80
C ARG A 88 -18.19 8.86 -5.18
N VAL A 89 -18.16 7.61 -4.72
CA VAL A 89 -19.32 6.71 -4.79
C VAL A 89 -20.31 7.08 -3.69
N PRO A 90 -21.51 7.57 -4.02
CA PRO A 90 -22.53 7.83 -3.01
C PRO A 90 -23.07 6.49 -2.49
N LEU A 91 -22.97 6.27 -1.19
CA LEU A 91 -23.56 5.12 -0.52
C LEU A 91 -24.19 5.60 0.78
N ARG A 92 -25.48 5.32 0.95
CA ARG A 92 -26.25 5.60 2.16
C ARG A 92 -26.67 4.25 2.74
N PRO A 93 -26.00 3.75 3.79
CA PRO A 93 -26.23 2.38 4.26
C PRO A 93 -27.70 2.08 4.60
N GLY A 94 -28.44 3.08 5.10
CA GLY A 94 -29.86 2.94 5.46
C GLY A 94 -30.83 2.77 4.27
N ASP A 95 -30.45 3.16 3.05
CA ASP A 95 -31.32 3.06 1.86
C ASP A 95 -31.29 1.66 1.23
N GLY A 96 -30.42 0.77 1.73
CA GLY A 96 -30.13 -0.52 1.13
C GLY A 96 -29.00 -0.42 0.10
N PHE A 97 -28.18 -1.46 0.03
CA PHE A 97 -27.05 -1.49 -0.90
C PHE A 97 -26.61 -2.94 -1.20
N LEU A 98 -25.86 -3.10 -2.29
CA LEU A 98 -25.21 -4.35 -2.68
C LEU A 98 -23.78 -4.06 -3.13
N MET A 99 -22.83 -4.74 -2.50
CA MET A 99 -21.45 -4.86 -2.95
C MET A 99 -21.24 -6.25 -3.53
N ALA A 100 -20.72 -6.34 -4.76
CA ALA A 100 -20.45 -7.60 -5.41
C ALA A 100 -19.05 -7.62 -6.03
N ALA A 101 -18.34 -8.72 -5.87
CA ALA A 101 -17.01 -8.91 -6.45
C ALA A 101 -16.79 -10.37 -6.85
N THR A 102 -16.12 -10.58 -7.98
CA THR A 102 -15.57 -11.90 -8.33
C THR A 102 -14.10 -11.90 -7.94
N ILE A 103 -13.70 -12.80 -7.04
CA ILE A 103 -12.36 -12.83 -6.44
C ILE A 103 -11.65 -14.16 -6.67
N TYR A 104 -10.31 -14.13 -6.66
CA TYR A 104 -9.45 -15.30 -6.67
C TYR A 104 -8.43 -15.18 -5.52
N PRO A 105 -8.81 -15.55 -4.28
CA PRO A 105 -7.94 -15.36 -3.13
C PRO A 105 -6.76 -16.34 -3.17
N THR A 106 -5.55 -15.83 -3.04
CA THR A 106 -4.30 -16.64 -3.13
C THR A 106 -3.58 -16.83 -1.81
N LEU A 107 -3.92 -16.01 -0.80
CA LEU A 107 -3.27 -15.96 0.50
C LEU A 107 -4.32 -15.88 1.60
N ALA A 108 -4.22 -16.75 2.60
CA ALA A 108 -4.92 -16.61 3.87
C ALA A 108 -4.06 -15.78 4.84
N ARG A 109 -4.70 -14.90 5.61
CA ARG A 109 -4.07 -14.13 6.69
C ARG A 109 -4.99 -14.14 7.91
N GLU A 110 -4.39 -14.05 9.10
CA GLU A 110 -5.12 -13.84 10.37
C GLU A 110 -5.68 -12.41 10.49
N THR A 111 -5.28 -11.51 9.58
CA THR A 111 -5.76 -10.14 9.51
C THR A 111 -6.80 -10.00 8.39
N PRO A 112 -7.86 -9.18 8.58
CA PRO A 112 -8.85 -8.93 7.53
C PRO A 112 -8.22 -8.45 6.21
N GLN A 113 -8.73 -8.97 5.09
CA GLN A 113 -8.30 -8.62 3.74
C GLN A 113 -9.46 -7.99 2.98
N THR A 114 -9.46 -6.66 2.90
CA THR A 114 -10.51 -5.87 2.23
C THR A 114 -10.54 -6.11 0.72
N ILE A 115 -11.75 -6.34 0.19
CA ILE A 115 -12.01 -6.52 -1.24
C ILE A 115 -12.59 -5.21 -1.81
N LEU A 116 -13.62 -4.65 -1.18
CA LEU A 116 -14.25 -3.37 -1.54
C LEU A 116 -14.50 -2.56 -0.28
N ASN A 117 -14.29 -1.24 -0.35
CA ASN A 117 -14.60 -0.32 0.74
C ASN A 117 -15.21 0.97 0.19
N VAL A 118 -16.38 1.36 0.72
CA VAL A 118 -17.05 2.62 0.40
C VAL A 118 -17.54 3.25 1.69
N GLY A 119 -16.90 4.34 2.11
CA GLY A 119 -17.24 5.01 3.38
C GLY A 119 -17.06 4.07 4.58
N ASP A 120 -18.14 3.85 5.31
CA ASP A 120 -18.25 2.99 6.49
C ASP A 120 -18.68 1.54 6.18
N VAL A 121 -18.77 1.19 4.89
CA VAL A 121 -19.12 -0.15 4.43
C VAL A 121 -17.92 -0.84 3.79
N SER A 122 -17.60 -2.05 4.25
CA SER A 122 -16.47 -2.83 3.76
C SER A 122 -16.83 -4.30 3.55
N LEU A 123 -16.55 -4.83 2.37
CA LEU A 123 -16.60 -6.27 2.05
C LEU A 123 -15.18 -6.83 2.09
N PHE A 124 -14.94 -7.85 2.89
CA PHE A 124 -13.61 -8.39 3.14
C PHE A 124 -13.62 -9.89 3.42
N VAL A 125 -12.44 -10.50 3.39
CA VAL A 125 -12.20 -11.85 3.93
C VAL A 125 -11.68 -11.70 5.37
N SER A 126 -12.34 -12.34 6.33
CA SER A 126 -11.95 -12.27 7.75
C SER A 126 -10.64 -13.00 8.02
N GLY A 127 -10.06 -12.79 9.19
CA GLY A 127 -8.88 -13.53 9.65
C GLY A 127 -9.06 -15.06 9.74
N GLU A 128 -10.32 -15.51 9.83
CA GLU A 128 -10.71 -16.93 9.82
C GLU A 128 -10.95 -17.47 8.39
N GLY A 129 -10.82 -16.61 7.37
CA GLY A 129 -11.00 -16.96 5.97
C GLY A 129 -12.46 -16.92 5.47
N ALA A 130 -13.41 -16.41 6.27
CA ALA A 130 -14.82 -16.31 5.88
C ALA A 130 -15.11 -14.98 5.13
N ALA A 131 -16.10 -14.99 4.25
CA ALA A 131 -16.61 -13.74 3.67
C ALA A 131 -17.30 -12.92 4.78
N ALA A 132 -17.01 -11.62 4.83
CA ALA A 132 -17.51 -10.73 5.86
C ALA A 132 -17.86 -9.35 5.31
N ILE A 133 -18.85 -8.71 5.92
CA ILE A 133 -19.21 -7.31 5.67
C ILE A 133 -19.19 -6.52 6.98
N SER A 134 -18.68 -5.29 6.94
CA SER A 134 -18.83 -4.32 8.00
C SER A 134 -19.67 -3.13 7.54
N VAL A 135 -20.53 -2.63 8.43
CA VAL A 135 -21.33 -1.41 8.24
C VAL A 135 -21.27 -0.61 9.52
N GLY A 136 -20.71 0.60 9.49
CA GLY A 136 -20.66 1.47 10.68
C GLY A 136 -19.85 0.91 11.86
N GLY A 137 -19.02 -0.10 11.63
CA GLY A 137 -18.24 -0.81 12.66
C GLY A 137 -18.84 -2.15 13.12
N ASP A 138 -20.12 -2.40 12.85
CA ASP A 138 -20.72 -3.73 13.06
C ASP A 138 -20.20 -4.69 11.99
N VAL A 139 -19.96 -5.95 12.35
CA VAL A 139 -19.38 -6.97 11.46
C VAL A 139 -20.25 -8.21 11.44
N VAL A 140 -20.52 -8.71 10.24
CA VAL A 140 -21.16 -10.01 10.01
C VAL A 140 -20.25 -10.84 9.11
N SER A 141 -20.09 -12.12 9.41
CA SER A 141 -19.39 -13.10 8.58
C SER A 141 -20.31 -14.26 8.22
N ALA A 142 -20.00 -14.95 7.11
CA ALA A 142 -20.78 -16.08 6.64
C ALA A 142 -19.89 -17.29 6.30
N PRO A 143 -20.17 -18.49 6.87
CA PRO A 143 -19.54 -19.73 6.44
C PRO A 143 -20.08 -20.23 5.08
N PRO A 144 -19.42 -21.20 4.41
CA PRO A 144 -18.11 -21.76 4.75
C PRO A 144 -16.94 -20.77 4.51
N CYS A 145 -15.74 -21.10 4.96
CA CYS A 145 -14.55 -20.32 4.61
C CYS A 145 -14.29 -20.36 3.09
N ILE A 146 -13.77 -19.26 2.56
CA ILE A 146 -13.46 -19.11 1.15
C ILE A 146 -12.25 -19.99 0.81
N ARG A 147 -12.42 -20.90 -0.15
CA ARG A 147 -11.32 -21.75 -0.61
C ARG A 147 -10.33 -20.95 -1.42
N LEU A 148 -9.05 -21.02 -1.05
CA LEU A 148 -7.97 -20.39 -1.80
C LEU A 148 -7.81 -21.00 -3.19
N ARG A 149 -7.31 -20.19 -4.13
CA ARG A 149 -7.00 -20.59 -5.51
C ARG A 149 -8.22 -21.19 -6.22
N ARG A 150 -9.38 -20.63 -5.95
CA ARG A 150 -10.66 -20.89 -6.63
C ARG A 150 -11.34 -19.55 -6.88
N TRP A 151 -12.08 -19.46 -7.98
CA TRP A 151 -12.88 -18.28 -8.24
C TRP A 151 -14.11 -18.29 -7.35
N HIS A 152 -14.46 -17.16 -6.75
CA HIS A 152 -15.67 -16.99 -5.96
C HIS A 152 -16.39 -15.72 -6.37
N ALA A 153 -17.71 -15.79 -6.51
CA ALA A 153 -18.57 -14.62 -6.54
C ALA A 153 -19.05 -14.34 -5.12
N LEU A 154 -18.77 -13.14 -4.62
CA LEU A 154 -19.25 -12.64 -3.34
C LEU A 154 -20.25 -11.52 -3.58
N GLU A 155 -21.33 -11.54 -2.84
CA GLU A 155 -22.35 -10.49 -2.75
C GLU A 155 -22.60 -10.22 -1.27
N ALA A 156 -22.55 -8.97 -0.84
CA ALA A 156 -22.94 -8.59 0.50
C ALA A 156 -23.66 -7.26 0.48
N GLY A 157 -24.63 -7.08 1.37
CA GLY A 157 -25.50 -5.93 1.30
C GLY A 157 -26.41 -5.78 2.49
N PHE A 158 -27.10 -4.65 2.53
CA PHE A 158 -28.21 -4.39 3.42
C PHE A 158 -29.49 -4.32 2.59
N ASP A 159 -30.49 -5.11 2.96
CA ASP A 159 -31.84 -5.01 2.40
C ASP A 159 -32.68 -4.11 3.32
N ALA A 160 -33.00 -2.91 2.84
CA ALA A 160 -33.79 -1.93 3.60
C ALA A 160 -35.25 -2.38 3.84
N ALA A 161 -35.80 -3.25 2.98
CA ALA A 161 -37.18 -3.72 3.13
C ALA A 161 -37.30 -4.72 4.30
N SER A 162 -36.32 -5.62 4.46
CA SER A 162 -36.28 -6.57 5.56
C SER A 162 -35.47 -6.09 6.77
N GLY A 163 -34.68 -5.03 6.63
CA GLY A 163 -33.78 -4.51 7.66
C GLY A 163 -32.62 -5.45 7.98
N ARG A 164 -32.17 -6.27 7.01
CA ARG A 164 -31.18 -7.33 7.25
C ARG A 164 -29.93 -7.15 6.41
N LEU A 165 -28.79 -7.40 7.05
CA LEU A 165 -27.53 -7.67 6.35
C LEU A 165 -27.54 -9.09 5.78
N PHE A 166 -26.97 -9.26 4.61
CA PHE A 166 -26.77 -10.55 3.99
C PHE A 166 -25.38 -10.66 3.37
N ILE A 167 -24.90 -11.89 3.29
CA ILE A 167 -23.71 -12.27 2.54
C ILE A 167 -24.08 -13.53 1.75
N ARG A 168 -23.74 -13.54 0.47
CA ARG A 168 -23.83 -14.71 -0.41
C ARG A 168 -22.45 -14.94 -1.00
N GLN A 169 -22.06 -16.20 -1.03
CA GLN A 169 -20.85 -16.63 -1.68
C GLN A 169 -21.13 -17.84 -2.54
N ARG A 170 -20.50 -17.89 -3.71
CA ARG A 170 -20.60 -19.02 -4.62
C ARG A 170 -19.25 -19.26 -5.27
N GLU A 171 -18.71 -20.45 -5.08
CA GLU A 171 -17.56 -20.88 -5.86
C GLU A 171 -17.96 -20.99 -7.33
N LEU A 172 -17.14 -20.40 -8.19
CA LEU A 172 -17.27 -20.50 -9.63
C LEU A 172 -16.42 -21.69 -10.09
N GLY A 173 -17.01 -22.55 -10.93
CA GLY A 173 -16.32 -23.72 -11.46
C GLY A 173 -15.05 -23.35 -12.22
N THR A 174 -14.15 -24.31 -12.36
CA THR A 174 -13.03 -24.21 -13.30
C THR A 174 -13.60 -24.36 -14.72
N THR A 175 -13.48 -23.34 -15.55
CA THR A 175 -13.52 -23.52 -17.01
C THR A 175 -12.39 -24.43 -17.45
#